data_AF-A0A381VXI3-F1
#
_entry.id   AF-A0A381VXI3-F1
#
_cell.length_a   1.000
_cell.length_b   1.000
_cell.length_c   1.000
_cell.angle_alpha   90.00
_cell.angle_beta   90.00
_cell.angle_gamma   90.00
#
_symmetry.space_group_name_H-M   'P 1'
#
loop_
_entity.id
_entity.type
_entity.pdbx_description
1 polymer ?
#
loop_
_entity_poly.entity_id
_entity_poly.type
_entity_poly.pdbx_seq_one_letter_code
_entity_poly.pdbx_strand_id
1 'polypeptide(L)'
;SRRQEKRNDLLKYLEEYQSYKIEKLIDLSYLEKDGFFLEGTGSMVLDRINKIVFACISSRTSIDALEVFCGELNYSSVVFEALSDNVPIYHTNVMMSLGQETAFICSDSIKDEKDDKRIHKLFRMSERKIIELSMAQMKQFAGNVLEVENAKGRSHLIMSESAYNSLDQEQIELINSVSIIISIPLKTIEKYGGGSARCMLAEIFLTKAKYNSKHGSNIRDSSFL
;
A
#
# COMPACT_ATOMS: atom_id res chain seq x y z
N SER A 1 -2.24 -18.14 -11.52
CA SER A 1 -0.92 -17.49 -11.70
C SER A 1 -1.16 -16.11 -12.31
N ARG A 2 -0.54 -15.03 -11.80
CA ARG A 2 -0.72 -13.64 -12.28
C ARG A 2 0.39 -13.16 -13.23
N ARG A 3 1.35 -14.02 -13.57
CA ARG A 3 2.57 -13.64 -14.32
C ARG A 3 2.29 -13.00 -15.70
N GLN A 4 1.17 -13.35 -16.32
CA GLN A 4 0.76 -12.82 -17.63
C GLN A 4 0.21 -11.39 -17.55
N GLU A 5 -0.04 -10.85 -16.35
CA GLU A 5 -0.54 -9.49 -16.16
C GLU A 5 0.56 -8.42 -16.30
N LYS A 6 1.84 -8.82 -16.44
CA LYS A 6 2.96 -7.91 -16.69
C LYS A 6 2.83 -7.26 -18.07
N ARG A 7 2.68 -5.93 -18.10
CA ARG A 7 2.31 -5.17 -19.29
C ARG A 7 3.28 -4.05 -19.61
N ASN A 8 4.26 -4.34 -20.47
CA ASN A 8 5.26 -3.36 -20.94
C ASN A 8 4.63 -2.20 -21.73
N ASP A 9 3.46 -2.41 -22.32
CA ASP A 9 2.71 -1.37 -23.02
C ASP A 9 2.22 -0.25 -22.08
N LEU A 10 2.01 -0.55 -20.79
CA LEU A 10 1.68 0.48 -19.80
C LEU A 10 2.85 1.42 -19.52
N LEU A 11 4.09 0.91 -19.52
CA LEU A 11 5.28 1.75 -19.33
C LEU A 11 5.41 2.76 -20.49
N LYS A 12 5.24 2.29 -21.73
CA LYS A 12 5.20 3.15 -22.91
C LYS A 12 4.08 4.17 -22.85
N TYR A 13 2.88 3.74 -22.41
CA TYR A 13 1.75 4.64 -22.23
C TYR A 13 2.07 5.79 -21.24
N LEU A 14 2.70 5.46 -20.12
CA LEU A 14 3.09 6.44 -19.11
C LEU A 14 4.10 7.47 -19.64
N GLU A 15 5.11 7.03 -20.39
CA GLU A 15 6.10 7.94 -20.98
C GLU A 15 5.52 8.78 -22.13
N GLU A 16 4.92 8.13 -23.13
CA GLU A 16 4.50 8.78 -24.37
C GLU A 16 3.24 9.63 -24.21
N TYR A 17 2.26 9.17 -23.42
CA TYR A 17 0.93 9.80 -23.36
C TYR A 17 0.64 10.51 -22.04
N GLN A 18 1.29 10.10 -20.94
CA GLN A 18 1.14 10.76 -19.64
C GLN A 18 2.33 11.67 -19.28
N SER A 19 3.35 11.70 -20.15
CA SER A 19 4.56 12.52 -20.01
C SER A 19 5.34 12.22 -18.72
N TYR A 20 5.26 11.01 -18.17
CA TYR A 20 6.10 10.62 -17.05
C TYR A 20 7.53 10.31 -17.52
N LYS A 21 8.51 10.57 -16.65
CA LYS A 21 9.91 10.21 -16.89
C LYS A 21 10.25 8.93 -16.14
N ILE A 22 10.52 7.85 -16.86
CA ILE A 22 11.02 6.59 -16.27
C ILE A 22 12.54 6.59 -16.39
N GLU A 23 13.25 6.81 -15.27
CA GLU A 23 14.72 6.86 -15.27
C GLU A 23 15.37 5.48 -15.17
N LYS A 24 14.72 4.56 -14.44
CA LYS A 24 15.21 3.21 -14.19
C LYS A 24 14.04 2.24 -14.12
N LEU A 25 14.18 1.12 -14.80
CA LEU A 25 13.31 -0.05 -14.62
C LEU A 25 14.07 -1.10 -13.81
N ILE A 26 13.54 -1.47 -12.65
CA ILE A 26 14.06 -2.57 -11.83
C ILE A 26 13.15 -3.77 -12.09
N ASP A 27 13.66 -4.78 -12.80
CA ASP A 27 12.93 -6.00 -13.13
C ASP A 27 13.43 -7.17 -12.26
N LEU A 28 12.58 -7.58 -11.31
CA LEU A 28 12.84 -8.71 -10.40
C LEU A 28 12.31 -10.05 -10.93
N SER A 29 11.77 -10.09 -12.16
CA SER A 29 11.09 -11.28 -12.69
C SER A 29 12.01 -12.49 -12.89
N TYR A 30 13.32 -12.29 -12.90
CA TYR A 30 14.30 -13.38 -12.96
C TYR A 30 14.21 -14.31 -11.73
N LEU A 31 13.84 -13.76 -10.56
CA LEU A 31 13.67 -14.51 -9.30
C LEU A 31 12.48 -15.47 -9.34
N GLU A 32 11.50 -15.23 -10.22
CA GLU A 32 10.31 -16.07 -10.32
C GLU A 32 10.60 -17.48 -10.86
N LYS A 33 11.79 -17.68 -11.47
CA LYS A 33 12.27 -19.00 -11.92
C LYS A 33 12.64 -19.90 -10.75
N ASP A 34 13.07 -19.29 -9.66
CA ASP A 34 13.47 -19.96 -8.42
C ASP A 34 12.32 -20.04 -7.40
N GLY A 35 11.13 -19.55 -7.78
CA GLY A 35 9.93 -19.59 -6.93
C GLY A 35 9.86 -18.44 -5.92
N PHE A 36 10.70 -17.42 -6.05
CA PHE A 36 10.64 -16.22 -5.21
C PHE A 36 9.69 -15.19 -5.82
N PHE A 37 8.78 -14.66 -5.01
CA PHE A 37 7.72 -13.75 -5.45
C PHE A 37 7.65 -12.51 -4.57
N LEU A 38 7.31 -11.37 -5.19
CA LEU A 38 7.03 -10.12 -4.50
C LEU A 38 5.92 -9.39 -5.28
N GLU A 39 4.66 -9.57 -4.88
CA GLU A 39 3.49 -9.03 -5.58
C GLU A 39 3.25 -7.54 -5.27
N GLY A 40 4.30 -6.72 -5.44
CA GLY A 40 4.26 -5.27 -5.32
C GLY A 40 3.67 -4.79 -3.99
N THR A 41 2.79 -3.80 -4.05
CA THR A 41 2.15 -3.21 -2.87
C THR A 41 1.05 -4.08 -2.25
N GLY A 42 0.80 -5.27 -2.79
CA GLY A 42 0.07 -6.33 -2.08
C GLY A 42 0.95 -6.93 -0.99
N SER A 43 2.18 -7.28 -1.37
CA SER A 43 3.20 -7.86 -0.49
C SER A 43 3.89 -6.86 0.43
N MET A 44 3.83 -5.56 0.11
CA MET A 44 4.61 -4.52 0.77
C MET A 44 3.75 -3.33 1.15
N VAL A 45 3.82 -2.94 2.42
CA VAL A 45 3.33 -1.65 2.91
C VAL A 45 4.53 -0.77 3.21
N LEU A 46 4.63 0.37 2.52
CA LEU A 46 5.84 1.19 2.47
C LEU A 46 5.68 2.43 3.34
N ASP A 47 6.54 2.56 4.34
CA ASP A 47 6.82 3.85 4.96
C ASP A 47 7.88 4.56 4.11
N ARG A 48 7.40 5.41 3.19
CA ARG A 48 8.26 6.07 2.19
C ARG A 48 9.18 7.12 2.80
N ILE A 49 8.77 7.72 3.92
CA ILE A 49 9.53 8.76 4.65
C ILE A 49 10.69 8.11 5.38
N ASN A 50 10.40 7.08 6.18
CA ASN A 50 11.43 6.41 6.99
C ASN A 50 12.20 5.31 6.24
N LYS A 51 11.84 5.04 4.99
CA LYS A 51 12.41 3.97 4.16
C LYS A 51 12.32 2.60 4.85
N ILE A 52 11.12 2.27 5.33
CA ILE A 52 10.81 0.97 5.95
C ILE A 52 9.74 0.26 5.12
N VAL A 53 9.96 -1.01 4.80
CA VAL A 53 8.94 -1.90 4.23
C VAL A 53 8.42 -2.83 5.31
N PHE A 54 7.10 -2.87 5.49
CA PHE A 54 6.43 -3.90 6.27
C PHE A 54 5.95 -5.00 5.33
N ALA A 55 6.31 -6.24 5.63
CA ALA A 55 6.01 -7.37 4.77
C ALA A 55 5.71 -8.64 5.60
N CYS A 56 4.51 -9.17 5.43
CA CYS A 56 4.16 -10.49 5.94
C CYS A 56 4.60 -11.57 4.95
N ILE A 57 5.29 -12.60 5.43
CA ILE A 57 5.76 -13.71 4.58
C ILE A 57 4.55 -14.54 4.14
N SER A 58 4.50 -14.87 2.85
CA SER A 58 3.43 -15.70 2.29
C SER A 58 3.87 -16.35 0.99
N SER A 59 2.99 -17.12 0.36
CA SER A 59 3.20 -17.62 -1.01
C SER A 59 3.39 -16.51 -2.06
N ARG A 60 3.11 -15.24 -1.72
CA ARG A 60 3.22 -14.06 -2.59
C ARG A 60 4.36 -13.12 -2.19
N THR A 61 5.01 -13.38 -1.06
CA THR A 61 6.02 -12.50 -0.46
C THR A 61 7.19 -13.34 0.05
N SER A 62 8.26 -13.38 -0.73
CA SER A 62 9.52 -14.05 -0.40
C SER A 62 10.52 -13.06 0.19
N ILE A 63 11.26 -13.50 1.20
CA ILE A 63 12.31 -12.69 1.85
C ILE A 63 13.39 -12.33 0.82
N ASP A 64 13.85 -13.28 0.03
CA ASP A 64 14.92 -13.08 -0.96
C ASP A 64 14.57 -11.97 -1.97
N ALA A 65 13.34 -11.97 -2.49
CA ALA A 65 12.88 -10.94 -3.42
C ALA A 65 12.72 -9.57 -2.73
N LEU A 66 12.27 -9.56 -1.47
CA LEU A 66 12.17 -8.35 -0.67
C LEU A 66 13.55 -7.75 -0.36
N GLU A 67 14.56 -8.57 -0.08
CA GLU A 67 15.93 -8.12 0.16
C GLU A 67 16.53 -7.44 -1.07
N VAL A 68 16.32 -8.01 -2.27
CA VAL A 68 16.74 -7.37 -3.53
C VAL A 68 16.02 -6.03 -3.72
N PHE A 69 14.71 -5.98 -3.50
CA PHE A 69 13.95 -4.71 -3.56
C PHE A 69 14.51 -3.66 -2.59
N CYS A 70 14.79 -4.07 -1.35
CA CYS A 70 15.32 -3.19 -0.31
C CYS A 70 16.71 -2.66 -0.67
N GLY A 71 17.59 -3.51 -1.21
CA GLY A 71 18.92 -3.11 -1.69
C GLY A 71 18.87 -2.13 -2.86
N GLU A 72 18.01 -2.37 -3.86
CA GLU A 72 17.90 -1.50 -5.04
C GLU A 72 17.30 -0.12 -4.74
N LEU A 73 16.41 -0.04 -3.75
CA LEU A 73 15.66 1.19 -3.43
C LEU A 73 16.04 1.82 -2.07
N ASN A 74 17.06 1.29 -1.40
CA ASN A 74 17.54 1.74 -0.09
C ASN A 74 16.45 1.76 1.00
N TYR A 75 15.71 0.66 1.11
CA TYR A 75 14.78 0.43 2.21
C TYR A 75 15.37 -0.55 3.24
N SER A 76 14.90 -0.44 4.47
CA SER A 76 14.99 -1.52 5.46
C SER A 76 13.66 -2.30 5.52
N SER A 77 13.68 -3.55 5.97
CA SER A 77 12.48 -4.39 6.04
C SER A 77 12.12 -4.82 7.46
N VAL A 78 10.82 -4.78 7.75
CA VAL A 78 10.16 -5.40 8.90
C VAL A 78 9.40 -6.60 8.38
N VAL A 79 10.03 -7.77 8.47
CA VAL A 79 9.43 -9.05 8.08
C VAL A 79 8.77 -9.70 9.29
N PHE A 80 7.60 -10.29 9.10
CA PHE A 80 6.83 -10.99 10.13
C PHE A 80 5.93 -12.08 9.53
N GLU A 81 5.36 -12.95 10.37
CA GLU A 81 4.33 -13.91 9.99
C GLU A 81 2.96 -13.46 10.48
N ALA A 82 1.93 -13.61 9.63
CA ALA A 82 0.55 -13.31 10.00
C ALA A 82 -0.44 -14.36 9.47
N LEU A 83 -1.46 -14.65 10.25
CA LEU A 83 -2.44 -15.71 10.02
C LEU A 83 -3.87 -15.19 10.15
N SER A 84 -4.78 -15.75 9.35
CA SER A 84 -6.22 -15.66 9.54
C SER A 84 -6.80 -17.06 9.51
N ASP A 85 -7.52 -17.45 10.57
CA ASP A 85 -8.09 -18.80 10.71
C ASP A 85 -7.03 -19.92 10.52
N ASN A 86 -5.82 -19.71 11.08
CA ASN A 86 -4.63 -20.56 10.91
C ASN A 86 -4.08 -20.67 9.48
N VAL A 87 -4.55 -19.84 8.55
CA VAL A 87 -4.05 -19.75 7.18
C VAL A 87 -3.17 -18.50 7.02
N PRO A 88 -1.99 -18.58 6.40
CA PRO A 88 -1.17 -17.40 6.13
C PRO A 88 -1.92 -16.32 5.35
N ILE A 89 -1.83 -15.08 5.82
CA ILE A 89 -2.31 -13.92 5.08
C ILE A 89 -1.45 -13.76 3.83
N TYR A 90 -2.10 -13.69 2.66
CA TYR A 90 -1.39 -13.72 1.39
C TYR A 90 -0.80 -12.35 1.00
N HIS A 91 -1.43 -11.24 1.38
CA HIS A 91 -0.97 -9.87 1.12
C HIS A 91 -1.00 -9.04 2.39
N THR A 92 0.10 -8.34 2.65
CA THR A 92 0.27 -7.46 3.82
C THR A 92 -0.76 -6.33 3.82
N ASN A 93 -1.12 -5.80 2.66
CA ASN A 93 -2.11 -4.71 2.54
C ASN A 93 -3.56 -5.12 2.84
N VAL A 94 -3.82 -6.38 3.18
CA VAL A 94 -5.12 -6.82 3.70
C VAL A 94 -5.24 -6.51 5.18
N MET A 95 -4.13 -6.60 5.91
CA MET A 95 -4.10 -6.49 7.38
C MET A 95 -3.55 -5.17 7.89
N MET A 96 -2.89 -4.38 7.03
CA MET A 96 -2.31 -3.11 7.44
C MET A 96 -2.24 -2.10 6.29
N SER A 97 -2.23 -0.81 6.63
CA SER A 97 -1.99 0.29 5.71
C SER A 97 -1.39 1.48 6.46
N LEU A 98 -0.69 2.35 5.74
CA LEU A 98 -0.09 3.57 6.29
C LEU A 98 -0.61 4.78 5.54
N GLY A 99 -1.12 5.74 6.30
CA GLY A 99 -1.24 7.13 5.89
C GLY A 99 -0.11 7.97 6.46
N GLN A 100 -0.19 9.27 6.23
CA GLN A 100 0.69 10.30 6.77
C GLN A 100 0.59 10.34 8.30
N GLU A 101 -0.63 10.37 8.84
CA GLU A 101 -0.90 10.48 10.28
C GLU A 101 -1.62 9.25 10.87
N THR A 102 -1.96 8.25 10.06
CA THR A 102 -2.66 7.04 10.50
C THR A 102 -1.89 5.77 10.15
N ALA A 103 -2.00 4.75 10.99
CA ALA A 103 -1.53 3.40 10.71
C ALA A 103 -2.62 2.39 11.06
N PHE A 104 -3.09 1.66 10.06
CA PHE A 104 -4.06 0.58 10.23
C PHE A 104 -3.31 -0.72 10.45
N ILE A 105 -3.74 -1.53 11.41
CA ILE A 105 -3.12 -2.82 11.69
C ILE A 105 -4.12 -3.78 12.34
N CYS A 106 -4.06 -5.06 11.99
CA CYS A 106 -4.74 -6.13 12.71
C CYS A 106 -3.70 -6.93 13.49
N SER A 107 -3.47 -6.55 14.74
CA SER A 107 -2.43 -7.14 15.61
C SER A 107 -2.72 -8.61 15.92
N ASP A 108 -4.00 -8.96 16.06
CA ASP A 108 -4.48 -10.33 16.28
C ASP A 108 -4.06 -11.31 15.17
N SER A 109 -3.74 -10.80 13.98
CA SER A 109 -3.25 -11.63 12.89
C SER A 109 -1.76 -11.95 13.00
N ILE A 110 -0.98 -11.17 13.74
CA ILE A 110 0.49 -11.33 13.82
C ILE A 110 0.82 -12.46 14.79
N LYS A 111 1.65 -13.40 14.33
CA LYS A 111 1.95 -14.63 15.08
C LYS A 111 2.89 -14.43 16.26
N ASP A 112 3.92 -13.59 16.12
CA ASP A 112 4.89 -13.30 17.18
C ASP A 112 4.62 -11.92 17.80
N GLU A 113 4.32 -11.91 19.10
CA GLU A 113 4.09 -10.69 19.89
C GLU A 113 5.29 -9.72 19.85
N LYS A 114 6.52 -10.21 19.62
CA LYS A 114 7.69 -9.36 19.47
C LYS A 114 7.66 -8.55 18.18
N ASP A 115 7.18 -9.15 17.09
CA ASP A 115 7.02 -8.45 15.81
C ASP A 115 5.92 -7.40 15.92
N ASP A 116 4.79 -7.75 16.54
CA ASP A 116 3.71 -6.82 16.81
C ASP A 116 4.18 -5.59 17.61
N LYS A 117 4.87 -5.82 18.74
CA LYS A 117 5.47 -4.74 19.56
C LYS A 117 6.44 -3.88 18.77
N ARG A 118 7.24 -4.50 17.89
CA ARG A 118 8.20 -3.78 17.04
C ARG A 118 7.49 -2.90 16.02
N ILE A 119 6.44 -3.39 15.38
CA ILE A 119 5.64 -2.62 14.42
C ILE A 119 4.97 -1.43 15.12
N HIS A 120 4.31 -1.66 16.25
CA HIS A 120 3.71 -0.61 17.06
C HIS A 120 4.71 0.46 17.48
N LYS A 121 5.92 0.05 17.89
CA LYS A 121 6.99 0.98 18.23
C LYS A 121 7.34 1.88 17.03
N LEU A 122 7.47 1.32 15.83
CA LEU A 122 7.79 2.09 14.62
C LEU A 122 6.67 3.07 14.24
N PHE A 123 5.41 2.67 14.39
CA PHE A 123 4.26 3.56 14.16
C PHE A 123 4.26 4.75 15.13
N ARG A 124 4.50 4.49 16.42
CA ARG A 124 4.60 5.53 17.45
C ARG A 124 5.80 6.45 17.22
N MET A 125 6.94 5.91 16.81
CA MET A 125 8.12 6.71 16.43
C MET A 125 7.85 7.62 15.21
N SER A 126 6.90 7.24 14.37
CA SER A 126 6.43 8.03 13.22
C SER A 126 5.21 8.89 13.58
N GLU A 127 4.86 8.99 14.87
CA GLU A 127 3.73 9.77 15.40
C GLU A 127 2.36 9.44 14.77
N ARG A 128 2.22 8.23 14.20
CA ARG A 128 0.97 7.80 13.58
C ARG A 128 -0.06 7.39 14.65
N LYS A 129 -1.30 7.82 14.44
CA LYS A 129 -2.49 7.35 15.16
C LYS A 129 -2.79 5.92 14.71
N ILE A 130 -2.75 4.98 15.65
CA ILE A 130 -2.93 3.56 15.35
C ILE A 130 -4.43 3.25 15.33
N ILE A 131 -4.93 2.78 14.18
CA ILE A 131 -6.26 2.23 14.00
C ILE A 131 -6.15 0.73 14.13
N GLU A 132 -6.39 0.22 15.34
CA GLU A 132 -6.38 -1.22 15.61
C GLU A 132 -7.62 -1.86 15.00
N LEU A 133 -7.44 -2.90 14.19
CA LEU A 133 -8.48 -3.61 13.49
C LEU A 133 -8.70 -4.98 14.12
N SER A 134 -9.96 -5.31 14.39
CA SER A 134 -10.32 -6.69 14.70
C SER A 134 -10.15 -7.60 13.48
N MET A 135 -10.00 -8.91 13.71
CA MET A 135 -10.03 -9.91 12.64
C MET A 135 -11.30 -9.81 11.77
N ALA A 136 -12.44 -9.44 12.35
CA ALA A 136 -13.69 -9.26 11.62
C ALA A 136 -13.62 -8.05 10.67
N GLN A 137 -13.07 -6.93 11.13
CA GLN A 137 -12.86 -5.71 10.32
C GLN A 137 -11.84 -5.96 9.19
N MET A 138 -10.74 -6.65 9.50
CA MET A 138 -9.76 -7.07 8.50
C MET A 138 -10.42 -7.90 7.38
N LYS A 139 -11.28 -8.88 7.75
CA LYS A 139 -12.04 -9.69 6.77
C LYS A 139 -13.07 -8.88 5.96
N GLN A 140 -13.43 -7.68 6.42
CA GLN A 140 -14.22 -6.69 5.67
C GLN A 140 -13.35 -5.65 4.95
N PHE A 141 -12.05 -5.92 4.78
CA PHE A 141 -11.09 -5.08 4.06
C PHE A 141 -10.79 -3.73 4.71
N ALA A 142 -10.99 -3.58 6.03
CA ALA A 142 -10.69 -2.34 6.75
C ALA A 142 -9.20 -1.94 6.72
N GLY A 143 -8.29 -2.88 6.49
CA GLY A 143 -6.87 -2.60 6.25
C GLY A 143 -6.53 -2.24 4.81
N ASN A 144 -7.41 -2.54 3.84
CA ASN A 144 -7.16 -2.36 2.41
C ASN A 144 -7.53 -0.95 1.93
N VAL A 145 -6.96 0.05 2.59
CA VAL A 145 -7.24 1.48 2.38
C VAL A 145 -6.06 2.21 1.78
N LEU A 146 -6.32 3.32 1.09
CA LEU A 146 -5.28 4.21 0.57
C LEU A 146 -5.62 5.66 0.90
N GLU A 147 -4.66 6.35 1.52
CA GLU A 147 -4.75 7.80 1.67
C GLU A 147 -4.26 8.49 0.39
N VAL A 148 -5.00 9.49 -0.07
CA VAL A 148 -4.64 10.32 -1.22
C VAL A 148 -4.87 11.79 -0.90
N GLU A 149 -4.07 12.65 -1.51
CA GLU A 149 -4.24 14.09 -1.41
C GLU A 149 -4.90 14.64 -2.69
N ASN A 150 -5.85 15.55 -2.54
CA ASN A 150 -6.37 16.29 -3.69
C ASN A 150 -5.52 17.53 -4.01
N ALA A 151 -5.83 18.19 -5.14
CA ALA A 151 -5.09 19.39 -5.57
C ALA A 151 -5.14 20.60 -4.61
N LYS A 152 -5.94 20.52 -3.53
CA LYS A 152 -6.05 21.57 -2.48
C LYS A 152 -5.27 21.21 -1.22
N GLY A 153 -4.49 20.13 -1.22
CA GLY A 153 -3.75 19.69 -0.03
C GLY A 153 -4.62 18.97 1.01
N ARG A 154 -5.82 18.51 0.63
CA ARG A 154 -6.71 17.83 1.59
C ARG A 154 -6.54 16.32 1.48
N SER A 155 -6.29 15.69 2.62
CA SER A 155 -6.21 14.23 2.74
C SER A 155 -7.59 13.58 2.63
N HIS A 156 -7.66 12.48 1.88
CA HIS A 156 -8.83 11.62 1.76
C HIS A 156 -8.41 10.16 1.92
N LEU A 157 -9.12 9.41 2.73
CA LEU A 157 -8.92 7.98 2.91
C LEU A 157 -9.93 7.22 2.05
N ILE A 158 -9.45 6.54 1.02
CA ILE A 158 -10.29 5.72 0.15
C ILE A 158 -10.41 4.32 0.75
N MET A 159 -11.65 3.87 0.93
CA MET A 159 -11.98 2.53 1.41
C MET A 159 -13.27 2.02 0.77
N SER A 160 -13.58 0.72 0.93
CA SER A 160 -14.88 0.22 0.49
C SER A 160 -15.99 0.56 1.49
N GLU A 161 -17.25 0.52 1.04
CA GLU A 161 -18.40 0.58 1.93
C GLU A 161 -18.40 -0.56 2.97
N SER A 162 -17.98 -1.77 2.59
CA SER A 162 -17.88 -2.93 3.51
C SER A 162 -16.90 -2.62 4.64
N ALA A 163 -15.74 -2.09 4.29
CA ALA A 163 -14.70 -1.68 5.22
C ALA A 163 -15.22 -0.56 6.15
N TYR A 164 -15.82 0.49 5.58
CA TYR A 164 -16.37 1.62 6.34
C TYR A 164 -17.43 1.17 7.35
N ASN A 165 -18.39 0.33 6.92
CA ASN A 165 -19.47 -0.16 7.77
C ASN A 165 -19.00 -1.13 8.86
N SER A 166 -17.76 -1.65 8.76
CA SER A 166 -17.17 -2.52 9.79
C SER A 166 -16.47 -1.75 10.90
N LEU A 167 -16.08 -0.49 10.65
CA LEU A 167 -15.41 0.35 11.62
C LEU A 167 -16.38 0.77 12.72
N ASP A 168 -15.88 0.89 13.93
CA ASP A 168 -16.60 1.52 15.03
C ASP A 168 -16.51 3.05 14.95
N GLN A 169 -17.33 3.71 15.76
CA GLN A 169 -17.44 5.17 15.76
C GLN A 169 -16.13 5.85 16.20
N GLU A 170 -15.37 5.25 17.13
CA GLU A 170 -14.12 5.80 17.62
C GLU A 170 -13.03 5.77 16.53
N GLN A 171 -12.92 4.65 15.81
CA GLN A 171 -12.04 4.52 14.63
C GLN A 171 -12.41 5.54 13.55
N ILE A 172 -13.71 5.69 13.25
CA ILE A 172 -14.20 6.68 12.26
C ILE A 172 -13.84 8.10 12.68
N GLU A 173 -14.02 8.47 13.94
CA GLU A 173 -13.65 9.78 14.47
C GLU A 173 -12.14 10.01 14.44
N LEU A 174 -11.34 9.00 14.79
CA LEU A 174 -9.89 9.08 14.77
C LEU A 174 -9.35 9.30 13.35
N ILE A 175 -9.92 8.62 12.36
CA ILE A 175 -9.59 8.83 10.94
C ILE A 175 -10.01 10.23 10.49
N ASN A 176 -11.27 10.62 10.75
CA ASN A 176 -11.81 11.92 10.35
C ASN A 176 -11.11 13.11 11.03
N SER A 177 -10.36 12.88 12.10
CA SER A 177 -9.53 13.91 12.72
C SER A 177 -8.36 14.39 11.82
N VAL A 178 -7.98 13.62 10.80
CA VAL A 178 -6.84 13.92 9.91
C VAL A 178 -7.11 13.72 8.43
N SER A 179 -8.12 12.90 8.06
CA SER A 179 -8.43 12.59 6.66
C SER A 179 -9.93 12.45 6.44
N ILE A 180 -10.43 12.83 5.26
CA ILE A 180 -11.83 12.66 4.91
C ILE A 180 -12.06 11.26 4.35
N ILE A 181 -12.90 10.45 4.98
CA ILE A 181 -13.25 9.13 4.45
C ILE A 181 -14.07 9.25 3.15
N ILE A 182 -13.64 8.53 2.11
CA ILE A 182 -14.40 8.27 0.89
C ILE A 182 -14.68 6.76 0.82
N SER A 183 -15.92 6.36 1.07
CA SER A 183 -16.37 4.98 0.94
C SER A 183 -16.95 4.71 -0.46
N ILE A 184 -16.61 3.57 -1.05
CA ILE A 184 -17.01 3.19 -2.41
C ILE A 184 -17.68 1.80 -2.39
N PRO A 185 -18.84 1.60 -3.05
CA PRO A 185 -19.46 0.28 -3.16
C PRO A 185 -18.65 -0.65 -4.08
N LEU A 186 -17.90 -1.59 -3.50
CA LEU A 186 -17.00 -2.51 -4.22
C LEU A 186 -17.43 -3.98 -4.17
N LYS A 187 -18.71 -4.26 -3.86
CA LYS A 187 -19.26 -5.61 -3.61
C LYS A 187 -18.83 -6.68 -4.63
N THR A 188 -18.86 -6.35 -5.93
CA THR A 188 -18.47 -7.29 -6.99
C THR A 188 -16.98 -7.64 -6.94
N ILE A 189 -16.12 -6.64 -6.74
CA ILE A 189 -14.67 -6.83 -6.69
C ILE A 189 -14.29 -7.62 -5.44
N GLU A 190 -14.90 -7.31 -4.29
CA GLU A 190 -14.64 -8.01 -3.03
C GLU A 190 -15.10 -9.47 -3.10
N LYS A 191 -16.30 -9.71 -3.62
CA LYS A 191 -16.90 -11.05 -3.67
C LYS A 191 -16.18 -12.00 -4.64
N TYR A 192 -15.70 -11.49 -5.78
CA TYR A 192 -15.16 -12.35 -6.85
C TYR A 192 -13.65 -12.18 -7.10
N GLY A 193 -13.07 -11.04 -6.73
CA GLY A 193 -11.67 -10.71 -6.97
C GLY A 193 -10.76 -10.85 -5.75
N GLY A 194 -11.31 -10.92 -4.54
CA GLY A 194 -10.54 -11.05 -3.31
C GLY A 194 -9.69 -9.82 -2.96
N GLY A 195 -9.95 -8.67 -3.58
CA GLY A 195 -9.30 -7.39 -3.27
C GLY A 195 -10.34 -6.30 -3.01
N SER A 196 -9.89 -5.14 -2.52
CA SER A 196 -10.74 -3.98 -2.26
C SER A 196 -10.08 -2.68 -2.75
N ALA A 197 -10.43 -1.54 -2.16
CA ALA A 197 -10.10 -0.21 -2.64
C ALA A 197 -8.59 -0.03 -2.94
N ARG A 198 -7.70 -0.36 -1.99
CA ARG A 198 -6.25 -0.23 -2.18
C ARG A 198 -5.73 -1.08 -3.34
N CYS A 199 -6.29 -2.27 -3.56
CA CYS A 199 -5.88 -3.16 -4.64
C CYS A 199 -6.26 -2.66 -6.04
N MET A 200 -7.19 -1.71 -6.13
CA MET A 200 -7.65 -1.10 -7.39
C MET A 200 -6.91 0.19 -7.75
N LEU A 201 -6.01 0.65 -6.89
CA LEU A 201 -5.30 1.92 -7.03
C LEU A 201 -3.80 1.69 -7.18
N ALA A 202 -3.20 2.44 -8.11
CA ALA A 202 -1.77 2.47 -8.33
C ALA A 202 -1.25 3.89 -8.06
N GLU A 203 -0.29 4.00 -7.15
CA GLU A 203 0.40 5.26 -6.86
C GLU A 203 1.53 5.46 -7.88
N ILE A 204 1.61 6.64 -8.50
CA ILE A 204 2.66 6.99 -9.46
C ILE A 204 3.41 8.23 -8.94
N PHE A 205 4.64 8.02 -8.48
CA PHE A 205 5.52 9.08 -7.96
C PHE A 205 6.55 9.56 -8.99
N LEU A 206 6.36 9.20 -10.26
CA LEU A 206 7.25 9.64 -11.33
C LEU A 206 7.07 11.14 -11.59
N THR A 207 8.17 11.83 -11.86
CA THR A 207 8.11 13.21 -12.31
C THR A 207 7.56 13.28 -13.73
N LYS A 208 6.81 14.35 -14.03
CA LYS A 208 6.40 14.64 -15.41
C LYS A 208 7.49 15.42 -16.13
N ALA A 209 7.75 15.06 -17.38
CA ALA A 209 8.57 15.87 -18.26
C ALA A 209 7.93 17.25 -18.41
N LYS A 210 8.71 18.32 -18.25
CA LYS A 210 8.22 19.68 -18.45
C LYS A 210 7.75 19.82 -19.90
N TYR A 211 6.47 20.13 -20.07
CA TYR A 211 5.95 20.53 -21.36
C TYR A 211 6.58 21.88 -21.70
N ASN A 212 7.46 21.93 -22.71
CA ASN A 212 7.91 23.21 -23.26
C ASN A 212 6.75 23.83 -24.05
N SER A 213 5.75 24.37 -23.35
CA SER A 213 4.74 25.21 -23.99
C SER A 213 5.43 26.50 -24.40
N LYS A 214 5.46 26.79 -25.71
CA LYS A 214 5.89 28.10 -26.22
C LYS A 214 5.01 29.26 -25.72
N HIS A 215 3.94 29.00 -24.95
CA HIS A 215 3.12 30.02 -24.29
C HIS A 215 2.98 29.66 -22.80
N GLY A 216 3.42 30.58 -21.95
CA GLY A 216 3.60 30.35 -20.52
C GLY A 216 2.29 30.22 -19.76
N SER A 217 2.24 29.20 -18.89
CA SER A 217 1.55 29.25 -17.62
C SER A 217 2.26 28.32 -16.64
N ASN A 218 2.69 28.88 -15.50
CA ASN A 218 3.39 28.17 -14.44
C ASN A 218 2.47 27.11 -13.81
N ILE A 219 2.69 25.84 -14.13
CA ILE A 219 2.20 24.73 -13.32
C ILE A 219 3.26 24.49 -12.25
N ARG A 220 2.90 24.73 -10.99
CA ARG A 220 3.76 24.48 -9.83
C ARG A 220 4.04 22.97 -9.76
N ASP A 221 5.33 22.63 -9.79
CA ASP A 221 5.82 21.32 -9.37
C ASP A 221 5.40 21.09 -7.90
N SER A 222 4.51 20.13 -7.67
CA SER A 222 4.30 19.52 -6.36
C SER A 222 4.94 18.14 -6.38
N SER A 223 6.27 18.11 -6.33
CA SER A 223 7.00 16.89 -6.00
C SER A 223 6.82 16.63 -4.50
N PHE A 224 5.89 15.74 -4.16
CA PHE A 224 5.88 15.09 -2.85
C PHE A 224 6.49 13.69 -3.02
N LEU A 225 7.39 13.37 -2.10
CA LEU A 225 8.20 12.15 -2.00
C LEU A 225 7.38 10.86 -1.89
#